data_AF-A0A9W6NQB7-F1
#
_entry.id   AF-A0A9W6NQB7-F1
#
_cell.length_a   1.000
_cell.length_b   1.000
_cell.length_c   1.000
_cell.angle_alpha   90.00
_cell.angle_beta   90.00
_cell.angle_gamma   90.00
#
_symmetry.space_group_name_H-M   'P 1'
#
loop_
_entity.id
_entity.type
_entity.pdbx_description
1 polymer ?
#
loop_
_entity_poly.entity_id
_entity_poly.type
_entity_poly.pdbx_seq_one_letter_code
_entity_poly.pdbx_strand_id
1 'polypeptide(L)'
;MAAGGVAGGKTVAAQRDAWLVFEDEAGQTLRPPKARTWGRRGRTPVIAVSGKGSGRVSIAGLTCYRPGRRSRFIYRTIVHRGRKGERRSFSEHDYISLIDAAHQQLGGPIVLVWDNLNTHVSAAMRQ
;
A
#
# COMPACT_ATOMS: atom_id res chain seq x y z
N MET A 1 0.30 22.05 -16.50
CA MET A 1 0.96 20.80 -16.91
C MET A 1 2.28 20.71 -16.17
N ALA A 2 2.47 19.70 -15.31
CA ALA A 2 3.72 19.54 -14.56
C ALA A 2 4.79 18.98 -15.52
N ALA A 3 5.80 19.79 -15.85
CA ALA A 3 6.85 19.46 -16.81
C ALA A 3 8.04 18.70 -16.20
N GLY A 4 7.98 18.35 -14.91
CA GLY A 4 8.92 17.43 -14.28
C GLY A 4 8.28 16.06 -14.14
N GLY A 5 8.69 15.10 -14.97
CA GLY A 5 8.33 13.70 -14.76
C GLY A 5 8.88 13.18 -13.43
N VAL A 6 8.15 12.27 -12.77
CA VAL A 6 8.68 11.53 -11.62
C VAL A 6 9.88 10.68 -12.06
N ALA A 7 10.88 10.54 -11.17
CA ALA A 7 12.13 9.82 -11.43
C ALA A 7 12.98 10.38 -12.59
N GLY A 8 13.20 11.71 -12.65
CA GLY A 8 13.93 12.39 -13.74
C GLY A 8 15.36 11.91 -14.05
N GLY A 9 16.00 11.15 -13.16
CA GLY A 9 17.30 10.50 -13.42
C GLY A 9 17.20 9.08 -14.01
N LYS A 10 15.99 8.58 -14.28
CA LYS A 10 15.74 7.22 -14.79
C LYS A 10 14.93 7.32 -16.08
N THR A 11 15.37 6.62 -17.13
CA THR A 11 14.78 6.73 -18.48
C THR A 11 13.95 5.53 -18.91
N VAL A 12 14.03 4.40 -18.19
CA VAL A 12 13.42 3.12 -18.62
C VAL A 12 11.91 3.24 -18.87
N ALA A 13 11.17 3.89 -17.97
CA ALA A 13 9.73 4.07 -18.13
C ALA A 13 9.40 4.94 -19.36
N ALA A 14 10.14 6.05 -19.55
CA ALA A 14 9.95 6.93 -20.71
C ALA A 14 10.31 6.22 -22.03
N GLN A 15 11.41 5.48 -22.07
CA GLN A 15 11.86 4.72 -23.25
C GLN A 15 10.88 3.62 -23.65
N ARG A 16 10.15 3.04 -22.69
CA ARG A 16 9.17 1.97 -22.92
C ARG A 16 7.74 2.47 -23.02
N ASP A 17 7.53 3.78 -23.01
CA ASP A 17 6.20 4.42 -22.95
C ASP A 17 5.30 3.79 -21.85
N ALA A 18 5.91 3.50 -20.71
CA ALA A 18 5.37 2.72 -19.62
C ALA A 18 4.87 3.60 -18.47
N TRP A 19 3.98 3.03 -17.65
CA TRP A 19 3.63 3.58 -16.35
C TRP A 19 4.78 3.35 -15.37
N LEU A 20 5.21 4.41 -14.68
CA LEU A 20 6.05 4.28 -13.50
C LEU A 20 5.15 4.07 -12.28
N VAL A 21 5.29 2.91 -11.64
CA VAL A 21 4.42 2.50 -10.53
C VAL A 21 5.27 2.25 -9.30
N PHE A 22 4.99 2.97 -8.22
CA PHE A 22 5.61 2.74 -6.93
C PHE A 22 4.67 1.96 -6.03
N GLU A 23 5.16 0.85 -5.51
CA GLU A 23 4.46 0.01 -4.54
C GLU A 23 5.09 0.15 -3.16
N ASP A 24 4.23 0.25 -2.15
CA ASP A 24 4.61 0.25 -0.74
C ASP A 24 3.39 -0.16 0.11
N GLU A 25 3.66 -0.61 1.33
CA GLU A 25 2.64 -1.05 2.26
C GLU A 25 2.50 -0.14 3.48
N ALA A 26 1.24 -0.01 3.93
CA ALA A 26 0.90 0.66 5.16
C ALA A 26 0.09 -0.26 6.07
N GLY A 27 0.31 -0.16 7.38
CA GLY A 27 -0.45 -0.93 8.37
C GLY A 27 -1.05 -0.03 9.43
N GLN A 28 -2.37 -0.13 9.64
CA GLN A 28 -3.06 0.55 10.73
C GLN A 28 -3.54 -0.47 11.76
N THR A 29 -3.05 -0.35 13.00
CA THR A 29 -3.57 -1.14 14.11
C THR A 29 -4.99 -0.69 14.45
N LEU A 30 -5.89 -1.64 14.70
CA LEU A 30 -7.22 -1.37 15.24
C LEU A 30 -7.22 -1.13 16.76
N ARG A 31 -6.03 -0.99 17.37
CA ARG A 31 -5.93 -0.44 18.74
C ARG A 31 -6.41 1.00 18.70
N PRO A 32 -7.27 1.41 19.63
CA PRO A 32 -7.63 2.81 19.74
C PRO A 32 -6.36 3.66 19.88
N PRO A 33 -6.20 4.71 19.06
CA PRO A 33 -5.02 5.55 19.12
C PRO A 33 -4.94 6.21 20.50
N LYS A 34 -3.73 6.37 21.04
CA LYS A 34 -3.50 7.22 22.21
C LYS A 34 -3.64 8.67 21.75
N ALA A 35 -4.86 9.19 21.76
CA ALA A 35 -5.19 10.53 21.30
C ALA A 35 -5.51 11.47 22.46
N ARG A 36 -5.31 12.78 22.22
CA ARG A 36 -5.89 13.82 23.07
C ARG A 36 -7.39 13.92 22.78
N THR A 37 -8.19 14.00 23.82
CA THR A 37 -9.62 14.27 23.72
C THR A 37 -9.95 15.58 24.46
N TRP A 38 -11.11 16.15 24.17
CA TRP A 38 -11.67 17.25 24.95
C TRP A 38 -12.39 16.69 26.18
N GLY A 39 -12.10 17.27 27.34
CA GLY A 39 -12.72 16.91 28.61
C GLY A 39 -13.15 18.16 29.37
N ARG A 40 -14.04 17.99 30.36
CA ARG A 40 -14.40 19.11 31.25
C ARG A 40 -13.16 19.58 32.00
N ARG A 41 -12.98 20.90 32.11
CA ARG A 41 -11.86 21.51 32.85
C ARG A 41 -11.82 20.96 34.28
N GLY A 42 -10.64 20.52 34.73
CA GLY A 42 -10.45 19.94 36.06
C GLY A 42 -10.96 18.50 36.24
N ARG A 43 -11.46 17.83 35.19
CA ARG A 43 -11.87 16.42 35.23
C ARG A 43 -11.10 15.61 34.20
N THR A 44 -10.24 14.70 34.65
CA THR A 44 -9.52 13.77 33.78
C THR A 44 -10.52 12.85 33.09
N PRO A 45 -10.61 12.86 31.73
CA PRO A 45 -11.48 11.95 31.02
C PRO A 45 -10.94 10.52 31.12
N VAL A 46 -11.82 9.58 31.51
CA VAL A 46 -11.54 8.14 31.50
C VAL A 46 -12.31 7.53 30.34
N ILE A 47 -11.59 7.01 29.34
CA ILE A 47 -12.18 6.39 28.16
C ILE A 47 -11.92 4.90 28.22
N ALA A 48 -12.98 4.09 28.27
CA ALA A 48 -12.88 2.65 28.14
C ALA A 48 -12.56 2.30 26.67
N VAL A 49 -11.52 1.50 26.48
CA VAL A 49 -11.09 1.01 25.17
C VAL A 49 -10.98 -0.51 25.19
N SER A 50 -11.23 -1.17 24.06
CA SER A 50 -10.94 -2.60 23.95
C SER A 50 -9.42 -2.83 23.93
N GLY A 51 -8.90 -3.53 24.93
CA GLY A 51 -7.47 -3.87 25.04
C GLY A 51 -7.08 -5.21 24.39
N LYS A 52 -8.04 -6.06 24.02
CA LYS A 52 -7.83 -7.39 23.43
C LYS A 52 -8.35 -7.45 21.99
N GLY A 53 -7.69 -8.24 21.14
CA GLY A 53 -8.16 -8.51 19.77
C GLY A 53 -7.96 -7.35 18.79
N SER A 54 -6.95 -6.51 19.00
CA SER A 54 -6.65 -5.41 18.11
C SER A 54 -6.10 -5.92 16.78
N GLY A 55 -7.01 -6.26 15.87
CA GLY A 55 -6.67 -6.56 14.50
C GLY A 55 -5.86 -5.45 13.84
N ARG A 56 -5.49 -5.66 12.59
CA ARG A 56 -4.76 -4.68 11.80
C ARG A 56 -5.38 -4.62 10.43
N VAL A 57 -5.51 -3.42 9.88
CA VAL A 57 -5.75 -3.25 8.44
C VAL A 57 -4.39 -3.04 7.81
N SER A 58 -4.01 -3.94 6.90
CA SER A 58 -2.85 -3.78 6.03
C SER A 58 -3.34 -3.28 4.68
N ILE A 59 -2.58 -2.38 4.06
CA ILE A 59 -2.85 -1.78 2.77
C ILE A 59 -1.59 -1.98 1.92
N ALA A 60 -1.74 -2.49 0.71
CA ALA A 60 -0.71 -2.48 -0.32
C ALA A 60 -1.18 -1.52 -1.40
N GLY A 61 -0.37 -0.51 -1.71
CA GLY A 61 -0.75 0.64 -2.51
C GLY A 61 0.20 0.88 -3.67
N LEU A 62 -0.38 1.19 -4.84
CA LEU A 62 0.33 1.53 -6.06
C LEU A 62 0.05 2.97 -6.42
N THR A 63 1.09 3.81 -6.44
CA THR A 63 1.00 5.15 -7.03
C THR A 63 1.54 5.12 -8.46
N CYS A 64 0.69 5.45 -9.42
CA CYS A 64 0.95 5.21 -10.84
C CYS A 64 1.03 6.53 -11.62
N TYR A 65 2.12 6.72 -12.35
CA TYR A 65 2.42 7.95 -13.09
C TYR A 65 2.81 7.64 -14.53
N ARG A 66 2.31 8.45 -15.46
CA ARG A 66 2.78 8.47 -16.86
C ARG A 66 2.58 9.88 -17.40
N PRO A 67 3.60 10.51 -18.02
CA PRO A 67 3.46 11.84 -18.62
C PRO A 67 2.27 11.90 -19.58
N GLY A 68 1.54 13.01 -19.56
CA GLY A 68 0.33 13.19 -20.38
C GLY A 68 -0.89 12.37 -19.94
N ARG A 69 -0.78 11.51 -18.91
CA ARG A 69 -1.90 10.77 -18.33
C ARG A 69 -2.15 11.24 -16.89
N ARG A 70 -3.41 11.26 -16.47
CA ARG A 70 -3.77 11.55 -15.08
C ARG A 70 -3.23 10.42 -14.19
N SER A 71 -2.55 10.77 -13.10
CA SER A 71 -2.08 9.81 -12.09
C SER A 71 -3.21 8.93 -11.54
N ARG A 72 -2.85 7.75 -11.05
CA ARG A 72 -3.78 6.79 -10.44
C ARG A 72 -3.23 6.27 -9.11
N PHE A 73 -4.13 5.92 -8.21
CA PHE A 73 -3.82 5.18 -6.99
C PHE A 73 -4.67 3.92 -6.98
N ILE A 74 -4.03 2.75 -6.93
CA ILE A 74 -4.69 1.44 -6.91
C ILE A 74 -4.23 0.74 -5.64
N TYR A 75 -5.15 0.17 -4.86
CA TYR A 75 -4.79 -0.44 -3.59
C TYR A 75 -5.64 -1.66 -3.25
N ARG A 76 -5.10 -2.49 -2.37
CA ARG A 76 -5.81 -3.59 -1.72
C ARG A 76 -5.68 -3.46 -0.21
N THR A 77 -6.71 -3.87 0.50
CA THR A 77 -6.74 -3.87 1.96
C THR A 77 -7.04 -5.26 2.49
N ILE A 78 -6.30 -5.69 3.50
CA ILE A 78 -6.55 -6.94 4.22
C ILE A 78 -6.77 -6.61 5.69
N VAL A 79 -7.86 -7.14 6.26
CA VAL A 79 -8.17 -7.00 7.69
C VAL A 79 -7.74 -8.26 8.41
N HIS A 80 -6.64 -8.16 9.17
CA HIS A 80 -6.16 -9.21 10.06
C HIS A 80 -6.89 -9.15 11.38
N ARG A 81 -7.48 -10.26 11.84
CA ARG A 81 -8.27 -10.31 13.08
C ARG A 81 -7.50 -10.88 14.28
N GLY A 82 -6.29 -11.37 14.07
CA GLY A 82 -5.45 -11.98 15.09
C GLY A 82 -5.84 -13.42 15.44
N ARG A 83 -6.45 -14.14 14.50
CA ARG A 83 -6.82 -15.56 14.69
C ARG A 83 -5.58 -16.45 14.68
N LYS A 84 -5.64 -17.60 15.38
CA LYS A 84 -4.54 -18.57 15.39
C LYS A 84 -4.28 -19.06 13.96
N GLY A 85 -3.02 -18.98 13.50
CA GLY A 85 -2.61 -19.37 12.15
C GLY A 85 -2.88 -18.34 11.05
N GLU A 86 -3.46 -17.18 11.38
CA GLU A 86 -3.71 -16.11 10.40
C GLU A 86 -2.39 -15.44 9.99
N ARG A 87 -2.14 -15.35 8.68
CA ARG A 87 -1.01 -14.57 8.14
C ARG A 87 -1.19 -13.12 8.53
N ARG A 88 -0.10 -12.49 8.98
CA ARG A 88 -0.10 -11.10 9.44
C ARG A 88 0.26 -10.09 8.37
N SER A 89 0.58 -10.53 7.14
CA SER A 89 1.02 -9.70 6.02
C SER A 89 0.34 -10.16 4.73
N PHE A 90 0.54 -9.39 3.65
CA PHE A 90 0.21 -9.82 2.30
C PHE A 90 1.03 -11.07 1.92
N SER A 91 0.42 -11.90 1.09
CA SER A 91 1.04 -13.04 0.43
C SER A 91 1.48 -12.69 -0.98
N GLU A 92 2.36 -13.54 -1.53
CA GLU A 92 2.76 -13.52 -2.94
C GLU A 92 1.53 -13.42 -3.85
N HIS A 93 0.50 -14.24 -3.58
CA HIS A 93 -0.75 -14.22 -4.35
C HIS A 93 -1.49 -12.87 -4.27
N ASP A 94 -1.46 -12.21 -3.12
CA ASP A 94 -2.10 -10.91 -2.97
C ASP A 94 -1.38 -9.82 -3.80
N TYR A 95 -0.03 -9.84 -3.81
CA TYR A 95 0.76 -8.91 -4.62
C TYR A 95 0.61 -9.19 -6.12
N ILE A 96 0.66 -10.45 -6.54
CA ILE A 96 0.41 -10.86 -7.93
C ILE A 96 -0.95 -10.34 -8.38
N SER A 97 -2.00 -10.56 -7.57
CA SER A 97 -3.35 -10.11 -7.88
C SER A 97 -3.47 -8.58 -7.93
N LEU A 98 -2.75 -7.85 -7.07
CA LEU A 98 -2.71 -6.39 -7.08
C LEU A 98 -2.02 -5.86 -8.35
N ILE A 99 -0.87 -6.42 -8.72
CA ILE A 99 -0.09 -6.01 -9.89
C ILE A 99 -0.82 -6.35 -11.19
N ASP A 100 -1.43 -7.53 -11.28
CA ASP A 100 -2.25 -7.95 -12.41
C ASP A 100 -3.45 -7.00 -12.59
N ALA A 101 -4.19 -6.71 -11.51
CA ALA A 101 -5.29 -5.76 -11.55
C ALA A 101 -4.83 -4.35 -11.97
N ALA A 102 -3.62 -3.93 -11.57
CA ALA A 102 -3.05 -2.66 -12.00
C ALA A 102 -2.68 -2.67 -13.48
N HIS A 103 -2.07 -3.75 -13.98
CA HIS A 103 -1.76 -3.91 -15.39
C HIS A 103 -3.00 -3.78 -16.26
N GLN A 104 -4.08 -4.48 -15.89
CA GLN A 104 -5.36 -4.44 -16.61
C GLN A 104 -5.99 -3.04 -16.57
N GLN A 105 -5.98 -2.36 -15.42
CA GLN A 105 -6.58 -1.02 -15.30
C GLN A 105 -5.77 0.09 -15.99
N LEU A 106 -4.45 -0.04 -16.02
CA LEU A 106 -3.56 0.96 -16.62
C LEU A 106 -3.42 0.78 -18.14
N GLY A 107 -3.72 -0.41 -18.66
CA GLY A 107 -3.81 -0.70 -20.10
C GLY A 107 -2.50 -0.47 -20.85
N GLY A 108 -1.36 -0.77 -20.23
CA GLY A 108 -0.04 -0.57 -20.82
C GLY A 108 1.09 -1.10 -19.95
N PRO A 109 2.33 -1.09 -20.47
CA PRO A 109 3.48 -1.63 -19.75
C PRO A 109 3.71 -0.88 -18.44
N ILE A 110 4.20 -1.62 -17.43
CA ILE A 110 4.51 -1.10 -16.10
C ILE A 110 6.01 -1.26 -15.84
N VAL A 111 6.62 -0.20 -15.32
CA VAL A 111 7.89 -0.26 -14.60
C VAL A 111 7.57 -0.15 -13.12
N LEU A 112 7.64 -1.29 -12.43
CA LEU A 112 7.36 -1.39 -11.00
C LEU A 112 8.62 -1.02 -10.19
N VAL A 113 8.42 -0.19 -9.18
CA VAL A 113 9.43 0.18 -8.19
C VAL A 113 8.87 -0.19 -6.82
N TRP A 114 9.56 -1.08 -6.13
CA TRP A 114 9.24 -1.56 -4.80
C TRP A 114 10.53 -1.92 -4.07
N ASP A 115 10.44 -2.25 -2.79
CA ASP A 115 11.60 -2.64 -2.00
C ASP A 115 12.04 -4.09 -2.26
N ASN A 116 13.00 -4.58 -1.46
CA ASN A 116 13.52 -5.95 -1.55
C ASN A 116 12.90 -6.89 -0.50
N LEU A 117 11.66 -6.66 -0.06
CA LEU A 117 10.97 -7.60 0.83
C LEU A 117 11.00 -9.02 0.24
N ASN A 118 11.27 -10.03 1.08
CA ASN A 118 11.44 -11.42 0.61
C ASN A 118 10.29 -11.93 -0.26
N THR A 119 9.06 -11.49 0.03
CA THR A 119 7.88 -11.83 -0.78
C THR A 119 7.97 -11.21 -2.17
N HIS A 120 8.40 -9.94 -2.30
CA HIS A 120 8.57 -9.22 -3.57
C HIS A 120 9.63 -9.85 -4.48
N VAL A 121 10.71 -10.36 -3.89
CA VAL A 121 11.83 -10.95 -4.65
C VAL A 121 11.74 -12.48 -4.76
N SER A 122 10.66 -13.09 -4.29
CA SER A 122 10.45 -14.54 -4.31
C SER A 122 10.39 -15.10 -5.72
N ALA A 123 10.62 -16.42 -5.86
CA ALA A 123 10.56 -17.08 -7.17
C ALA A 123 9.15 -17.00 -7.80
N ALA A 124 8.10 -17.06 -6.99
CA ALA A 124 6.72 -16.94 -7.45
C ALA A 124 6.41 -15.57 -8.06
N MET A 125 7.01 -14.49 -7.55
CA MET A 125 6.84 -13.14 -8.12
C MET A 125 7.58 -12.94 -9.45
N ARG A 126 8.54 -13.82 -9.79
CA ARG A 126 9.35 -13.72 -11.02
C ARG A 126 8.78 -14.56 -12.18
N GLN A 127 7.79 -15.40 -11.90
CA GLN A 127 7.09 -16.22 -12.89
C GLN A 127 5.92 -15.43 -13.48
#